data_AF-A0A7K7ALT0-F1
#
_entry.id   AF-A0A7K7ALT0-F1
#
_cell.length_a   1.000
_cell.length_b   1.000
_cell.length_c   1.000
_cell.angle_alpha   90.00
_cell.angle_beta   90.00
_cell.angle_gamma   90.00
#
_symmetry.space_group_name_H-M   'P 1'
#
loop_
_entity.id
_entity.type
_entity.pdbx_description
1 polymer ?
#
loop_
_entity_poly.entity_id
_entity_poly.type
_entity_poly.pdbx_seq_one_letter_code
_entity_poly.pdbx_strand_id
1 'polypeptide(L)'
;QELRPKSLDIKQEELGDMVEKEMASTSAAIEDAVRRIEEMMSQARNKSSGVQLEVNERTHVLLIQAIRLLVMTSTNLQKEIVESGRGAATPQEFYAKNSRWTEGLISAAKAVGWGATQLVDAADRVVLRTGKYEELIVCSHEIAASTAQLVAASKADKSSRNLGKLQECSRGVNEMAANVVASTRSGQEQIEEKGEEGDVVCEGGSGAVARGRAAQRLVPADTMDFSGMSLIKLKKEEMEAQVKVLELEKQLEGERRRLGELRRRHYALAGPCGEPEDAEARPVPAPAPAPRRGILKKPPLAQKP
;
A
#
# COMPACT_ATOMS: atom_id res chain seq x y z
N GLN A 1 28.31 -14.10 -11.67
CA GLN A 1 27.34 -14.64 -10.69
C GLN A 1 27.58 -13.88 -9.39
N GLU A 2 26.51 -13.52 -8.69
CA GLU A 2 26.46 -12.76 -7.42
C GLU A 2 26.56 -11.23 -7.48
N LEU A 3 25.44 -10.58 -7.83
CA LEU A 3 25.09 -9.25 -7.33
C LEU A 3 24.03 -9.44 -6.24
N ARG A 4 24.46 -9.69 -5.00
CA ARG A 4 23.59 -9.46 -3.84
C ARG A 4 23.75 -8.00 -3.43
N PRO A 5 22.66 -7.26 -3.19
CA PRO A 5 22.77 -5.94 -2.59
C PRO A 5 23.42 -6.11 -1.22
N LYS A 6 24.44 -5.31 -0.93
CA LYS A 6 24.98 -5.18 0.43
C LYS A 6 23.87 -4.57 1.27
N SER A 7 23.10 -5.41 1.97
CA SER A 7 22.37 -4.98 3.15
C SER A 7 23.37 -4.19 4.00
N LEU A 8 23.03 -2.97 4.39
CA LEU A 8 23.68 -2.35 5.53
C LEU A 8 23.61 -3.40 6.64
N ASP A 9 24.75 -3.95 7.05
CA ASP A 9 24.82 -4.98 8.10
C ASP A 9 24.36 -4.31 9.40
N ILE A 10 23.05 -4.27 9.61
CA ILE A 10 22.45 -3.95 10.89
C ILE A 10 23.00 -5.02 11.82
N LYS A 11 23.79 -4.60 12.81
CA LYS A 11 24.38 -5.56 13.75
C LYS A 11 23.25 -6.36 14.36
N GLN A 12 23.38 -7.68 14.29
CA GLN A 12 22.33 -8.60 14.69
C GLN A 12 21.90 -8.40 16.16
N GLU A 13 22.80 -7.88 17.00
CA GLU A 13 22.55 -7.50 18.40
C GLU A 13 21.68 -6.23 18.56
N GLU A 14 21.65 -5.32 17.59
CA GLU A 14 20.88 -4.06 17.64
C GLU A 14 19.45 -4.23 17.09
N LEU A 15 19.12 -5.40 16.52
CA LEU A 15 17.81 -5.64 15.88
C LEU A 15 16.63 -5.58 16.85
N GLY A 16 16.83 -5.99 18.11
CA GLY A 16 15.79 -5.93 19.15
C GLY A 16 15.37 -4.50 19.48
N ASP A 17 16.33 -3.63 19.70
CA ASP A 17 16.06 -2.21 19.98
C ASP A 17 15.48 -1.51 18.74
N MET A 18 15.94 -1.91 17.55
CA MET A 18 15.43 -1.35 16.30
C MET A 18 13.96 -1.70 16.04
N VAL A 19 13.53 -2.94 16.30
CA VAL A 19 12.12 -3.31 16.09
C VAL A 19 11.21 -2.61 17.09
N GLU A 20 11.59 -2.51 18.36
CA GLU A 20 10.81 -1.78 19.36
C GLU A 20 10.71 -0.29 19.02
N LYS A 21 11.85 0.33 18.67
CA LYS A 21 11.89 1.72 18.22
C LYS A 21 11.02 1.96 17.00
N GLU A 22 11.08 1.06 16.01
CA GLU A 22 10.33 1.23 14.77
C GLU A 22 8.82 1.06 14.99
N MET A 23 8.40 0.08 15.79
CA MET A 23 7.00 -0.12 16.15
C MET A 23 6.46 1.07 16.97
N ALA A 24 7.28 1.64 17.86
CA ALA A 24 6.94 2.85 18.61
C ALA A 24 6.82 4.06 17.69
N SER A 25 7.78 4.25 16.78
CA SER A 25 7.76 5.33 15.78
C SER A 25 6.54 5.23 14.87
N THR A 26 6.21 4.03 14.40
CA THR A 26 5.02 3.76 13.59
C THR A 26 3.74 4.09 14.34
N SER A 27 3.65 3.70 15.62
CA SER A 27 2.48 4.03 16.46
C SER A 27 2.34 5.54 16.66
N ALA A 28 3.44 6.24 16.95
CA ALA A 28 3.45 7.70 17.11
C ALA A 28 3.05 8.42 15.81
N ALA A 29 3.53 7.96 14.66
CA ALA A 29 3.13 8.51 13.36
C ALA A 29 1.63 8.33 13.09
N ILE A 30 1.05 7.19 13.48
CA ILE A 30 -0.40 6.96 13.36
C ILE A 30 -1.18 7.83 14.34
N GLU A 31 -0.71 8.03 15.57
CA GLU A 31 -1.38 8.92 16.53
C GLU A 31 -1.35 10.38 16.07
N ASP A 32 -0.22 10.86 15.55
CA ASP A 32 -0.15 12.18 14.92
C ASP A 32 -1.07 12.27 13.69
N ALA A 33 -1.15 11.20 12.89
CA ALA A 33 -2.04 11.13 11.75
C ALA A 33 -3.53 11.23 12.16
N VAL A 34 -3.95 10.52 13.21
CA VAL A 34 -5.32 10.63 13.77
C VAL A 34 -5.59 12.08 14.19
N ARG A 35 -4.69 12.67 14.98
CA ARG A 35 -4.84 14.04 15.47
C ARG A 35 -4.96 15.05 14.32
N ARG A 36 -4.09 14.96 13.32
CA ARG A 36 -4.09 15.85 12.15
C ARG A 36 -5.40 15.75 11.37
N ILE A 37 -5.93 14.54 11.17
CA ILE A 37 -7.24 14.40 10.52
C ILE A 37 -8.35 15.01 11.38
N GLU A 38 -8.40 14.73 12.69
CA GLU A 38 -9.42 15.32 13.57
C GLU A 38 -9.37 16.86 13.59
N GLU A 39 -8.17 17.45 13.56
CA GLU A 39 -7.99 18.90 13.44
C GLU A 39 -8.47 19.43 12.08
N MET A 40 -8.07 18.80 10.97
CA MET A 40 -8.50 19.15 9.61
C MET A 40 -10.03 19.15 9.49
N MET A 41 -10.67 18.14 10.07
CA MET A 41 -12.12 17.95 10.11
C MET A 41 -12.83 19.05 10.90
N SER A 42 -12.29 19.41 12.06
CA SER A 42 -12.78 20.52 12.87
C SER A 42 -12.69 21.84 12.10
N GLN A 43 -11.58 22.07 11.39
CA GLN A 43 -11.40 23.26 10.55
C GLN A 43 -12.34 23.29 9.34
N ALA A 44 -12.59 22.15 8.69
CA ALA A 44 -13.49 22.03 7.55
C ALA A 44 -14.95 22.35 7.94
N ARG A 45 -15.42 21.86 9.09
CA ARG A 45 -16.75 22.23 9.64
C ARG A 45 -16.94 23.72 9.86
N ASN A 46 -15.89 24.42 10.26
CA ASN A 46 -15.95 25.86 10.54
C ASN A 46 -15.91 26.71 9.26
N LYS A 47 -15.46 26.15 8.12
CA LYS A 47 -15.23 26.89 6.87
C LYS A 47 -16.24 26.56 5.77
N SER A 48 -16.92 25.42 5.81
CA SER A 48 -17.81 24.98 4.74
C SER A 48 -19.08 24.32 5.28
N SER A 49 -20.25 24.89 4.96
CA SER A 49 -21.56 24.27 5.23
C SER A 49 -22.02 23.49 4.00
N GLY A 50 -22.19 22.16 4.14
CA GLY A 50 -22.74 21.31 3.09
C GLY A 50 -22.66 19.81 3.39
N VAL A 51 -23.69 19.06 2.99
CA VAL A 51 -23.82 17.59 3.19
C VAL A 51 -22.70 16.79 2.48
N GLN A 52 -22.10 17.35 1.42
CA GLN A 52 -21.03 16.72 0.62
C GLN A 52 -19.68 16.58 1.37
N LEU A 53 -19.37 17.47 2.33
CA LEU A 53 -18.16 17.33 3.14
C LEU A 53 -18.33 16.28 4.24
N GLU A 54 -19.53 16.19 4.83
CA GLU A 54 -19.77 15.43 6.07
C GLU A 54 -19.60 13.91 5.93
N VAL A 55 -19.86 13.35 4.73
CA VAL A 55 -19.68 11.92 4.44
C VAL A 55 -18.20 11.60 4.21
N ASN A 56 -17.49 12.44 3.46
CA ASN A 56 -16.06 12.22 3.19
C ASN A 56 -15.23 12.38 4.48
N GLU A 57 -15.57 13.38 5.27
CA GLU A 57 -15.00 13.68 6.58
C GLU A 57 -14.93 12.44 7.50
N ARG A 58 -16.06 11.76 7.75
CA ARG A 58 -16.11 10.64 8.71
C ARG A 58 -15.32 9.42 8.24
N THR A 59 -15.17 9.20 6.92
CA THR A 59 -14.53 7.99 6.39
C THR A 59 -13.01 7.95 6.62
N HIS A 60 -12.31 9.08 6.49
CA HIS A 60 -10.86 9.13 6.68
C HIS A 60 -10.45 8.92 8.14
N VAL A 61 -11.22 9.47 9.08
CA VAL A 61 -11.02 9.26 10.52
C VAL A 61 -11.13 7.76 10.85
N LEU A 62 -12.17 7.10 10.35
CA LEU A 62 -12.40 5.67 10.62
C LEU A 62 -11.30 4.78 10.03
N LEU A 63 -10.76 5.12 8.85
CA LEU A 63 -9.63 4.40 8.26
C LEU A 63 -8.38 4.49 9.15
N ILE A 64 -7.98 5.69 9.58
CA ILE A 64 -6.78 5.83 10.43
C ILE A 64 -6.99 5.21 11.82
N GLN A 65 -8.19 5.31 12.40
CA GLN A 65 -8.52 4.62 13.65
C GLN A 65 -8.44 3.09 13.52
N ALA A 66 -8.90 2.52 12.40
CA ALA A 66 -8.75 1.09 12.11
C ALA A 66 -7.27 0.68 11.98
N ILE A 67 -6.44 1.51 11.34
CA ILE A 67 -5.00 1.29 11.22
C ILE A 67 -4.30 1.35 12.59
N ARG A 68 -4.70 2.29 13.46
CA ARG A 68 -4.20 2.37 14.85
C ARG A 68 -4.48 1.07 15.62
N LEU A 69 -5.71 0.57 15.53
CA LEU A 69 -6.08 -0.69 16.18
C LEU A 69 -5.29 -1.88 15.62
N LEU A 70 -5.06 -1.91 14.30
CA LEU A 70 -4.26 -2.94 13.64
C LEU A 70 -2.82 -2.94 14.12
N VAL A 71 -2.15 -1.78 14.15
CA VAL A 71 -0.75 -1.68 14.59
C VAL A 71 -0.61 -2.05 16.06
N MET A 72 -1.52 -1.59 16.92
CA MET A 72 -1.53 -1.98 18.33
C MET A 72 -1.71 -3.51 18.50
N THR A 73 -2.62 -4.10 17.73
CA THR A 73 -2.83 -5.56 17.75
C THR A 73 -1.63 -6.34 17.20
N SER A 74 -0.95 -5.79 16.18
CA SER A 74 0.28 -6.35 15.62
C SER A 74 1.41 -6.34 16.64
N THR A 75 1.61 -5.23 17.36
CA THR A 75 2.58 -5.12 18.46
C THR A 75 2.30 -6.13 19.57
N ASN A 76 1.03 -6.29 19.96
CA ASN A 76 0.65 -7.26 20.98
C ASN A 76 0.91 -8.71 20.54
N LEU A 77 0.64 -9.04 19.27
CA LEU A 77 0.96 -10.33 18.69
C LEU A 77 2.48 -10.59 18.68
N GLN A 78 3.29 -9.60 18.29
CA GLN A 78 4.75 -9.73 18.29
C GLN A 78 5.29 -10.00 19.70
N LYS A 79 4.78 -9.28 20.71
CA LYS A 79 5.13 -9.52 22.12
C LYS A 79 4.75 -10.94 22.57
N GLU A 80 3.54 -11.40 22.24
CA GLU A 80 3.10 -12.77 22.53
C GLU A 80 4.03 -13.82 21.90
N ILE A 81 4.40 -13.64 20.62
CA ILE A 81 5.30 -14.54 19.89
C ILE A 81 6.67 -14.61 20.57
N VAL A 82 7.22 -13.45 20.94
CA VAL A 82 8.54 -13.36 21.59
C VAL A 82 8.49 -13.99 22.99
N GLU A 83 7.44 -13.71 23.77
CA GLU A 83 7.26 -14.26 25.12
C GLU A 83 7.09 -15.78 25.10
N SER A 84 6.29 -16.29 24.14
CA SER A 84 6.07 -17.72 23.97
C SER A 84 7.28 -18.45 23.35
N GLY A 85 8.06 -17.76 22.51
CA GLY A 85 9.14 -18.35 21.70
C GLY A 85 10.55 -18.23 22.28
N ARG A 86 10.81 -17.28 23.20
CA ARG A 86 12.17 -17.01 23.70
C ARG A 86 12.69 -18.06 24.70
N GLY A 87 11.82 -18.79 25.38
CA GLY A 87 12.23 -19.70 26.47
C GLY A 87 13.02 -18.95 27.55
N ALA A 88 14.26 -19.38 27.81
CA ALA A 88 15.16 -18.72 28.76
C ALA A 88 15.93 -17.53 28.16
N ALA A 89 15.85 -17.29 26.85
CA ALA A 89 16.55 -16.19 26.18
C ALA A 89 15.87 -14.83 26.45
N THR A 90 16.65 -13.76 26.29
CA THR A 90 16.12 -12.39 26.34
C THR A 90 15.33 -12.06 25.05
N PRO A 91 14.41 -11.07 25.07
CA PRO A 91 13.74 -10.60 23.85
C PRO A 91 14.71 -10.16 22.75
N GLN A 92 15.78 -9.45 23.11
CA GLN A 92 16.84 -9.03 22.18
C GLN A 92 17.50 -10.24 21.51
N GLU A 93 17.86 -11.26 22.28
CA GLU A 93 18.43 -12.50 21.74
C GLU A 93 17.45 -13.24 20.81
N PHE A 94 16.14 -13.20 21.12
CA PHE A 94 15.13 -13.81 20.27
C PHE A 94 15.03 -13.09 18.90
N TYR A 95 15.01 -11.76 18.90
CA TYR A 95 14.99 -10.97 17.66
C TYR A 95 16.28 -11.12 16.85
N ALA A 96 17.43 -11.20 17.52
CA ALA A 96 18.72 -11.45 16.89
C ALA A 96 18.74 -12.83 16.22
N LYS A 97 18.29 -13.88 16.91
CA LYS A 97 18.20 -15.25 16.36
C LYS A 97 17.23 -15.36 15.20
N ASN A 98 16.15 -14.57 15.21
CA ASN A 98 15.13 -14.54 14.17
C ASN A 98 15.28 -13.32 13.23
N SER A 99 16.51 -13.00 12.83
CA SER A 99 16.84 -11.75 12.11
C SER A 99 15.97 -11.48 10.87
N ARG A 100 15.75 -12.48 10.00
CA ARG A 100 14.90 -12.31 8.80
C ARG A 100 13.46 -11.93 9.11
N TRP A 101 12.92 -12.47 10.21
CA TRP A 101 11.57 -12.13 10.67
C TRP A 101 11.55 -10.71 11.22
N THR A 102 12.53 -10.36 12.06
CA THR A 102 12.69 -9.02 12.65
C THR A 102 12.86 -7.94 11.57
N GLU A 103 13.69 -8.17 10.56
CA GLU A 103 13.88 -7.25 9.42
C GLU A 103 12.58 -7.07 8.62
N GLY A 104 11.85 -8.16 8.37
CA GLY A 104 10.55 -8.12 7.70
C GLY A 104 9.52 -7.30 8.47
N LEU A 105 9.49 -7.44 9.80
CA LEU A 105 8.65 -6.63 10.68
C LEU A 105 9.01 -5.15 10.64
N ILE A 106 10.29 -4.81 10.79
CA ILE A 106 10.78 -3.43 10.74
C ILE A 106 10.41 -2.78 9.40
N SER A 107 10.65 -3.49 8.28
CA SER A 107 10.33 -2.97 6.96
C SER A 107 8.83 -2.76 6.77
N ALA A 108 7.98 -3.67 7.25
CA ALA A 108 6.54 -3.54 7.12
C ALA A 108 5.99 -2.41 8.02
N ALA A 109 6.51 -2.27 9.24
CA ALA A 109 6.14 -1.19 10.16
C ALA A 109 6.48 0.19 9.56
N LYS A 110 7.69 0.35 9.02
CA LYS A 110 8.11 1.56 8.29
C LYS A 110 7.16 1.93 7.17
N ALA A 111 6.77 0.96 6.34
CA ALA A 111 5.86 1.18 5.23
C ALA A 111 4.49 1.66 5.72
N VAL A 112 3.97 1.09 6.81
CA VAL A 112 2.71 1.54 7.42
C VAL A 112 2.81 2.96 7.98
N GLY A 113 3.90 3.29 8.67
CA GLY A 113 4.13 4.64 9.20
C GLY A 113 4.19 5.70 8.10
N TRP A 114 4.97 5.45 7.05
CA TRP A 114 5.06 6.36 5.89
C TRP A 114 3.73 6.46 5.14
N GLY A 115 3.03 5.35 4.95
CA GLY A 115 1.70 5.31 4.35
C GLY A 115 0.68 6.15 5.12
N ALA A 116 0.73 6.12 6.47
CA ALA A 116 -0.15 6.93 7.32
C ALA A 116 0.09 8.42 7.13
N THR A 117 1.35 8.87 7.13
CA THR A 117 1.69 10.27 6.87
C THR A 117 1.23 10.71 5.48
N GLN A 118 1.50 9.92 4.44
CA GLN A 118 1.06 10.25 3.08
C GLN A 118 -0.46 10.32 2.92
N LEU A 119 -1.20 9.42 3.57
CA LEU A 119 -2.66 9.44 3.54
C LEU A 119 -3.21 10.74 4.12
N VAL A 120 -2.67 11.20 5.25
CA VAL A 120 -3.07 12.46 5.87
C VAL A 120 -2.74 13.65 4.99
N ASP A 121 -1.54 13.69 4.42
CA ASP A 121 -1.13 14.80 3.54
C ASP A 121 -1.94 14.84 2.24
N ALA A 122 -2.32 13.68 1.70
CA ALA A 122 -3.27 13.61 0.58
C ALA A 122 -4.68 14.08 0.98
N ALA A 123 -5.16 13.67 2.16
CA ALA A 123 -6.46 14.09 2.68
C ALA A 123 -6.51 15.60 2.92
N ASP A 124 -5.46 16.19 3.52
CA ASP A 124 -5.34 17.64 3.74
C ASP A 124 -5.41 18.43 2.43
N ARG A 125 -4.65 18.01 1.42
CA ARG A 125 -4.68 18.66 0.10
C ARG A 125 -6.05 18.55 -0.57
N VAL A 126 -6.74 17.42 -0.44
CA VAL A 126 -8.10 17.25 -0.97
C VAL A 126 -9.11 18.14 -0.24
N VAL A 127 -9.03 18.23 1.09
CA VAL A 127 -9.90 19.10 1.89
C VAL A 127 -9.66 20.58 1.57
N LEU A 128 -8.40 20.99 1.38
CA LEU A 128 -8.01 22.34 0.98
C LEU A 128 -8.29 22.65 -0.50
N ARG A 129 -8.84 21.71 -1.28
CA ARG A 129 -9.10 21.84 -2.72
C ARG A 129 -7.85 22.11 -3.58
N THR A 130 -6.66 21.82 -3.05
CA THR A 130 -5.38 21.97 -3.76
C THR A 130 -4.85 20.64 -4.29
N GLY A 131 -5.40 19.52 -3.80
CA GLY A 131 -5.04 18.16 -4.17
C GLY A 131 -6.05 17.46 -5.07
N LYS A 132 -5.64 16.30 -5.57
CA LYS A 132 -6.43 15.45 -6.46
C LYS A 132 -7.05 14.28 -5.68
N TYR A 133 -8.31 13.96 -5.99
CA TYR A 133 -9.00 12.82 -5.40
C TYR A 133 -8.32 11.47 -5.71
N GLU A 134 -7.66 11.37 -6.87
CA GLU A 134 -6.90 10.20 -7.27
C GLU A 134 -5.69 9.94 -6.36
N GLU A 135 -5.03 10.99 -5.85
CA GLU A 135 -3.91 10.87 -4.93
C GLU A 135 -4.38 10.23 -3.60
N LEU A 136 -5.53 10.68 -3.10
CA LEU A 136 -6.14 10.14 -1.88
C LEU A 136 -6.57 8.67 -2.04
N ILE A 137 -7.10 8.30 -3.19
CA ILE A 137 -7.45 6.91 -3.52
C ILE A 137 -6.20 6.02 -3.53
N VAL A 138 -5.11 6.47 -4.16
CA VAL A 138 -3.84 5.72 -4.22
C VAL A 138 -3.27 5.52 -2.82
N CYS A 139 -3.16 6.58 -2.02
CA CYS A 139 -2.67 6.47 -0.63
C CYS A 139 -3.53 5.53 0.22
N SER A 140 -4.85 5.50 0.00
CA SER A 140 -5.78 4.58 0.68
C SER A 140 -5.53 3.11 0.32
N HIS A 141 -5.17 2.82 -0.94
CA HIS A 141 -4.78 1.47 -1.34
C HIS A 141 -3.37 1.09 -0.83
N GLU A 142 -2.43 2.02 -0.85
CA GLU A 142 -1.05 1.77 -0.40
C GLU A 142 -0.97 1.44 1.10
N ILE A 143 -1.76 2.14 1.93
CA ILE A 143 -1.80 1.89 3.37
C ILE A 143 -2.49 0.55 3.69
N ALA A 144 -3.53 0.19 2.94
CA ALA A 144 -4.17 -1.12 3.05
C ALA A 144 -3.19 -2.26 2.66
N ALA A 145 -2.43 -2.07 1.58
CA ALA A 145 -1.39 -3.03 1.18
C ALA A 145 -0.26 -3.15 2.21
N SER A 146 0.20 -2.02 2.76
CA SER A 146 1.26 -1.98 3.77
C SER A 146 0.82 -2.65 5.08
N THR A 147 -0.43 -2.46 5.49
CA THR A 147 -0.98 -3.13 6.68
C THR A 147 -1.19 -4.63 6.46
N ALA A 148 -1.58 -5.05 5.25
CA ALA A 148 -1.61 -6.48 4.90
C ALA A 148 -0.20 -7.11 4.92
N GLN A 149 0.82 -6.37 4.46
CA GLN A 149 2.21 -6.79 4.57
C GLN A 149 2.65 -6.91 6.04
N LEU A 150 2.26 -5.98 6.91
CA LEU A 150 2.53 -6.06 8.35
C LEU A 150 1.86 -7.29 8.98
N VAL A 151 0.62 -7.60 8.61
CA VAL A 151 -0.07 -8.83 9.08
C VAL A 151 0.65 -10.09 8.58
N ALA A 152 1.16 -10.09 7.35
CA ALA A 152 1.93 -11.20 6.83
C ALA A 152 3.27 -11.37 7.57
N ALA A 153 3.97 -10.27 7.85
CA ALA A 153 5.23 -10.27 8.60
C ALA A 153 5.04 -10.68 10.06
N SER A 154 3.92 -10.33 10.70
CA SER A 154 3.60 -10.70 12.09
C SER A 154 3.16 -12.15 12.28
N LYS A 155 2.98 -12.93 11.21
CA LYS A 155 2.63 -14.36 11.31
C LYS A 155 3.87 -15.20 11.65
N ALA A 156 3.98 -15.61 12.90
CA ALA A 156 4.97 -16.61 13.32
C ALA A 156 4.36 -17.99 13.63
N ASP A 157 3.13 -18.05 14.17
CA ASP A 157 2.48 -19.32 14.50
C ASP A 157 0.95 -19.31 14.37
N LYS A 158 0.35 -20.46 14.03
CA LYS A 158 -1.03 -20.56 13.50
C LYS A 158 -2.15 -20.48 14.55
N SER A 159 -1.85 -20.50 15.85
CA SER A 159 -2.87 -20.66 16.92
C SER A 159 -2.96 -19.52 17.95
N SER A 160 -2.48 -18.32 17.64
CA SER A 160 -2.61 -17.16 18.53
C SER A 160 -4.03 -16.55 18.49
N ARG A 161 -4.58 -16.21 19.65
CA ARG A 161 -5.84 -15.44 19.76
C ARG A 161 -5.68 -14.03 19.19
N ASN A 162 -4.50 -13.45 19.30
CA ASN A 162 -4.17 -12.14 18.73
C ASN A 162 -4.01 -12.19 17.22
N LEU A 163 -3.63 -13.33 16.63
CA LEU A 163 -3.62 -13.51 15.18
C LEU A 163 -5.03 -13.40 14.58
N GLY A 164 -6.04 -14.01 15.22
CA GLY A 164 -7.44 -13.86 14.80
C GLY A 164 -7.92 -12.41 14.83
N LYS A 165 -7.61 -11.69 15.93
CA LYS A 165 -7.92 -10.26 16.07
C LYS A 165 -7.18 -9.42 15.03
N LEU A 166 -5.91 -9.71 14.75
CA LEU A 166 -5.10 -8.98 13.78
C LEU A 166 -5.65 -9.16 12.36
N GLN A 167 -6.09 -10.38 12.02
CA GLN A 167 -6.75 -10.67 10.74
C GLN A 167 -8.08 -9.92 10.60
N GLU A 168 -8.87 -9.85 11.66
CA GLU A 168 -10.11 -9.06 11.70
C GLU A 168 -9.81 -7.56 11.53
N CYS A 169 -8.82 -7.02 12.25
CA CYS A 169 -8.38 -5.64 12.06
C CYS A 169 -7.95 -5.36 10.61
N SER A 170 -7.22 -6.29 9.99
CA SER A 170 -6.80 -6.16 8.59
C SER A 170 -7.97 -6.14 7.61
N ARG A 171 -9.00 -6.95 7.84
CA ARG A 171 -10.25 -6.89 7.05
C ARG A 171 -10.95 -5.54 7.24
N GLY A 172 -11.04 -5.06 8.48
CA GLY A 172 -11.62 -3.75 8.79
C GLY A 172 -10.88 -2.60 8.08
N VAL A 173 -9.54 -2.62 8.03
CA VAL A 173 -8.76 -1.62 7.28
C VAL A 173 -9.06 -1.66 5.79
N ASN A 174 -9.17 -2.86 5.19
CA ASN A 174 -9.52 -3.00 3.77
C ASN A 174 -10.93 -2.48 3.47
N GLU A 175 -11.90 -2.77 4.33
CA GLU A 175 -13.27 -2.27 4.21
C GLU A 175 -13.32 -0.75 4.33
N MET A 176 -12.59 -0.17 5.29
CA MET A 176 -12.52 1.29 5.44
C MET A 176 -11.82 1.95 4.24
N ALA A 177 -10.76 1.35 3.70
CA ALA A 177 -10.10 1.85 2.50
C ALA A 177 -11.04 1.83 1.30
N ALA A 178 -11.81 0.75 1.11
CA ALA A 178 -12.82 0.67 0.06
C ALA A 178 -13.92 1.73 0.23
N ASN A 179 -14.38 1.96 1.47
CA ASN A 179 -15.36 3.00 1.77
C ASN A 179 -14.83 4.41 1.47
N VAL A 180 -13.57 4.68 1.79
CA VAL A 180 -12.91 5.95 1.45
C VAL A 180 -12.88 6.15 -0.07
N VAL A 181 -12.52 5.13 -0.84
CA VAL A 181 -12.49 5.21 -2.30
C VAL A 181 -13.88 5.43 -2.89
N ALA A 182 -14.89 4.71 -2.40
CA ALA A 182 -16.28 4.87 -2.83
C ALA A 182 -16.81 6.28 -2.51
N SER A 183 -16.57 6.77 -1.29
CA SER A 183 -16.94 8.12 -0.86
C SER A 183 -16.24 9.19 -1.70
N THR A 184 -14.94 8.99 -1.97
CA THR A 184 -14.13 9.92 -2.75
C THR A 184 -14.63 10.03 -4.19
N ARG A 185 -14.94 8.90 -4.85
CA ARG A 185 -15.51 8.89 -6.22
C ARG A 185 -16.89 9.52 -6.27
N SER A 186 -17.76 9.16 -5.32
CA SER A 186 -19.09 9.77 -5.24
C SER A 186 -19.03 11.28 -5.01
N GLY A 187 -18.04 11.75 -4.22
CA GLY A 187 -17.79 13.17 -4.03
C GLY A 187 -17.31 13.86 -5.31
N GLN A 188 -16.47 13.20 -6.11
CA GLN A 188 -15.97 13.70 -7.39
C GLN A 188 -17.09 13.88 -8.43
N GLU A 189 -17.93 12.85 -8.63
CA GLU A 189 -19.04 12.87 -9.60
C GLU A 189 -20.01 14.04 -9.33
N GLN A 190 -20.34 14.30 -8.06
CA GLN A 190 -21.25 15.39 -7.69
C GLN A 190 -20.63 16.79 -7.78
N ILE A 191 -19.30 16.91 -7.92
CA ILE A 191 -18.63 18.19 -8.18
C ILE A 191 -18.62 18.47 -9.68
N GLU A 192 -18.43 17.42 -10.50
CA GLU A 192 -18.49 17.51 -11.95
C GLU A 192 -19.91 17.84 -12.43
N GLU A 193 -20.96 17.25 -11.83
CA GLU A 193 -22.37 17.51 -12.17
C GLU A 193 -22.81 18.97 -11.86
N LYS A 194 -22.28 19.58 -10.80
CA LYS A 194 -22.50 21.00 -10.47
C LYS A 194 -21.66 21.97 -11.31
N GLY A 195 -20.65 21.47 -12.02
CA GLY A 195 -19.86 22.28 -12.95
C GLY A 195 -20.58 22.58 -14.27
N GLU A 196 -21.61 21.79 -14.61
CA GLU A 196 -22.39 21.95 -15.84
C GLU A 196 -23.71 22.74 -15.64
N GLU A 197 -24.12 23.00 -14.39
CA GLU A 197 -25.28 23.85 -14.03
C GLU A 197 -24.94 25.36 -13.95
N GLY A 198 -23.94 25.78 -14.72
CA GLY A 198 -23.42 27.15 -14.77
C GLY A 198 -23.92 28.00 -15.93
N ASP A 199 -25.06 27.69 -16.57
CA ASP A 199 -25.79 28.65 -17.41
C ASP A 199 -27.24 28.19 -17.71
N VAL A 200 -28.12 28.17 -16.70
CA VAL A 200 -29.57 28.17 -16.96
C VAL A 200 -30.23 29.21 -16.06
N VAL A 201 -30.35 30.42 -16.61
CA VAL A 201 -31.39 31.35 -16.19
C VAL A 201 -32.73 30.71 -16.53
N CYS A 202 -33.57 30.43 -15.53
CA CYS A 202 -35.02 30.50 -15.68
C CYS A 202 -35.72 30.60 -14.32
N GLU A 203 -36.61 31.58 -14.23
CA GLU A 203 -37.39 31.97 -13.06
C GLU A 203 -38.42 30.91 -12.63
N GLY A 204 -38.65 30.86 -11.32
CA GLY A 204 -40.00 30.70 -10.76
C GLY A 204 -40.55 29.28 -10.63
N GLY A 205 -40.89 28.91 -9.39
CA GLY A 205 -41.95 27.92 -9.14
C GLY A 205 -41.68 26.92 -8.02
N SER A 206 -42.38 27.10 -6.90
CA SER A 206 -42.55 26.18 -5.79
C SER A 206 -42.65 24.68 -6.13
N GLY A 207 -42.04 23.86 -5.27
CA GLY A 207 -42.75 22.73 -4.67
C GLY A 207 -42.13 21.34 -4.81
N ALA A 208 -42.32 20.58 -3.73
CA ALA A 208 -42.31 19.11 -3.63
C ALA A 208 -40.97 18.40 -3.36
N VAL A 209 -40.78 18.15 -2.05
CA VAL A 209 -40.09 17.00 -1.47
C VAL A 209 -40.57 15.70 -2.14
N ALA A 210 -39.65 14.93 -2.71
CA ALA A 210 -39.87 13.52 -3.05
C ALA A 210 -38.73 12.66 -2.47
N ARG A 211 -39.03 12.01 -1.35
CA ARG A 211 -38.31 10.84 -0.85
C ARG A 211 -38.45 9.70 -1.86
N GLY A 212 -37.40 8.90 -2.06
CA GLY A 212 -37.58 7.47 -2.30
C GLY A 212 -36.55 6.77 -3.19
N ARG A 213 -35.75 5.91 -2.55
CA ARG A 213 -34.98 4.76 -3.11
C ARG A 213 -33.80 5.12 -4.04
N ALA A 214 -32.60 4.56 -3.93
CA ALA A 214 -32.16 3.33 -3.29
C ALA A 214 -30.69 3.45 -2.86
N ALA A 215 -30.42 3.44 -1.55
CA ALA A 215 -29.11 3.06 -1.04
C ALA A 215 -29.01 1.52 -1.10
N GLN A 216 -28.65 0.99 -2.27
CA GLN A 216 -28.23 -0.40 -2.39
C GLN A 216 -26.83 -0.53 -1.79
N ARG A 217 -26.81 -0.95 -0.52
CA ARG A 217 -25.93 -1.96 0.06
C ARG A 217 -24.72 -2.37 -0.81
N LEU A 218 -23.61 -1.64 -0.70
CA LEU A 218 -22.28 -2.18 -1.03
C LEU A 218 -21.78 -3.00 0.17
N VAL A 219 -22.39 -4.17 0.35
CA VAL A 219 -21.69 -5.30 0.94
C VAL A 219 -20.97 -5.96 -0.23
N PRO A 220 -19.66 -6.21 -0.20
CA PRO A 220 -19.04 -7.06 -1.22
C PRO A 220 -19.73 -8.41 -1.17
N ALA A 221 -20.58 -8.67 -2.17
CA ALA A 221 -21.24 -9.94 -2.36
C ALA A 221 -20.23 -10.91 -2.99
N ASP A 222 -19.27 -11.36 -2.18
CA ASP A 222 -18.43 -12.52 -2.45
C ASP A 222 -18.51 -13.54 -1.30
N THR A 223 -19.65 -13.60 -0.62
CA THR A 223 -20.08 -14.86 -0.02
C THR A 223 -20.88 -15.59 -1.07
N MET A 224 -20.21 -16.46 -1.82
CA MET A 224 -20.86 -17.43 -2.70
C MET A 224 -21.80 -18.29 -1.85
N ASP A 225 -23.10 -18.00 -1.87
CA ASP A 225 -24.11 -18.86 -1.26
C ASP A 225 -24.38 -20.03 -2.20
N PHE A 226 -23.78 -21.18 -1.89
CA PHE A 226 -23.91 -22.40 -2.69
C PHE A 226 -25.26 -23.13 -2.48
N SER A 227 -26.12 -22.62 -1.59
CA SER A 227 -27.36 -23.29 -1.21
C SER A 227 -28.47 -23.01 -2.23
N GLY A 228 -28.46 -23.74 -3.35
CA GLY A 228 -29.58 -23.76 -4.31
C GLY A 228 -29.24 -23.59 -5.79
N MET A 229 -27.95 -23.60 -6.18
CA MET A 229 -27.56 -23.51 -7.59
C MET A 229 -27.52 -24.87 -8.28
N SER A 230 -28.14 -24.98 -9.46
CA SER A 230 -28.00 -26.16 -10.30
C SER A 230 -26.59 -26.24 -10.90
N LEU A 231 -26.11 -27.45 -11.20
CA LEU A 231 -24.77 -27.70 -11.73
C LEU A 231 -24.47 -26.90 -13.01
N ILE A 232 -25.48 -26.71 -13.86
CA ILE A 232 -25.37 -25.95 -15.11
C ILE A 232 -25.20 -24.45 -14.81
N LYS A 233 -25.93 -23.92 -13.82
CA LYS A 233 -25.81 -22.52 -13.41
C LYS A 233 -24.45 -22.23 -12.79
N LEU A 234 -23.94 -23.14 -11.96
CA LEU A 234 -22.60 -23.06 -11.41
C LEU A 234 -21.53 -23.07 -12.52
N LYS A 235 -21.66 -23.96 -13.51
CA LYS A 235 -20.70 -24.02 -14.61
C LYS A 235 -20.73 -22.77 -15.50
N LYS A 236 -21.90 -22.15 -15.65
CA LYS A 236 -22.06 -20.87 -16.34
C LYS A 236 -21.35 -19.75 -15.58
N GLU A 237 -21.56 -19.65 -14.27
CA GLU A 237 -20.91 -18.64 -13.43
C GLU A 237 -19.39 -18.85 -13.34
N GLU A 238 -18.93 -20.11 -13.28
CA GLU A 238 -17.50 -20.45 -13.38
C GLU A 238 -16.90 -19.94 -14.70
N MET A 239 -17.59 -20.17 -15.81
CA MET A 239 -17.12 -19.74 -17.14
C MET A 239 -17.18 -18.22 -17.30
N GLU A 240 -18.22 -17.56 -16.79
CA GLU A 240 -18.31 -16.09 -16.76
C GLU A 240 -17.19 -15.47 -15.91
N ALA A 241 -16.88 -16.07 -14.75
CA ALA A 241 -15.76 -15.66 -13.91
C ALA A 241 -14.42 -15.84 -14.64
N GLN A 242 -14.22 -16.97 -15.33
CA GLN A 242 -13.01 -17.21 -16.14
C GLN A 242 -12.85 -16.18 -17.26
N VAL A 243 -13.93 -15.82 -17.96
CA VAL A 243 -13.88 -14.77 -18.99
C VAL A 243 -13.55 -13.42 -18.36
N LYS A 244 -14.10 -13.11 -17.19
CA LYS A 244 -13.79 -11.87 -16.48
C LYS A 244 -12.33 -11.78 -16.05
N VAL A 245 -11.74 -12.90 -15.61
CA VAL A 245 -10.30 -12.98 -15.30
C VAL A 245 -9.48 -12.63 -16.54
N LEU A 246 -9.75 -13.25 -17.69
CA LEU A 246 -9.02 -12.98 -18.93
C LEU A 246 -9.16 -11.52 -19.40
N GLU A 247 -10.35 -10.95 -19.25
CA GLU A 247 -10.60 -9.54 -19.59
C GLU A 247 -9.79 -8.60 -18.70
N LEU A 248 -9.75 -8.87 -17.39
CA LEU A 248 -8.96 -8.09 -16.42
C LEU A 248 -7.46 -8.26 -16.66
N GLU A 249 -6.98 -9.46 -16.99
CA GLU A 249 -5.58 -9.69 -17.37
C GLU A 249 -5.19 -8.88 -18.60
N LYS A 250 -6.05 -8.85 -19.62
CA LYS A 250 -5.84 -8.01 -20.82
C LYS A 250 -5.81 -6.52 -20.48
N GLN A 251 -6.70 -6.05 -19.60
CA GLN A 251 -6.69 -4.66 -19.14
C GLN A 251 -5.40 -4.35 -18.36
N LEU A 252 -4.97 -5.25 -17.48
CA LEU A 252 -3.73 -5.13 -16.71
C LEU A 252 -2.50 -5.08 -17.62
N GLU A 253 -2.45 -5.91 -18.66
CA GLU A 253 -1.39 -5.85 -19.68
C GLU A 253 -1.38 -4.51 -20.44
N GLY A 254 -2.57 -3.98 -20.75
CA GLY A 254 -2.73 -2.66 -21.35
C GLY A 254 -2.14 -1.55 -20.49
N GLU A 255 -2.51 -1.51 -19.21
CA GLU A 255 -2.00 -0.52 -18.26
C GLU A 255 -0.50 -0.68 -18.01
N ARG A 256 0.02 -1.92 -17.96
CA ARG A 256 1.47 -2.17 -17.90
C ARG A 256 2.22 -1.62 -19.11
N ARG A 257 1.65 -1.76 -20.31
CA ARG A 257 2.22 -1.21 -21.55
C ARG A 257 2.24 0.31 -21.50
N ARG A 258 1.13 0.93 -21.09
CA ARG A 258 1.00 2.39 -20.92
C ARG A 258 1.98 2.93 -19.88
N LEU A 259 2.13 2.24 -18.74
CA LEU A 259 3.14 2.56 -17.72
C LEU A 259 4.56 2.47 -18.27
N GLY A 260 4.86 1.46 -19.09
CA GLY A 260 6.13 1.32 -19.80
C GLY A 260 6.43 2.48 -20.75
N GLU A 261 5.42 2.95 -21.50
CA GLU A 261 5.54 4.13 -22.36
C GLU A 261 5.76 5.42 -21.58
N LEU A 262 5.01 5.63 -20.51
CA LEU A 262 5.19 6.78 -19.62
C LEU A 262 6.60 6.80 -19.02
N ARG A 263 7.10 5.65 -18.56
CA ARG A 263 8.49 5.51 -18.08
C ARG A 263 9.51 5.81 -19.16
N ARG A 264 9.32 5.31 -20.39
CA ARG A 264 10.19 5.65 -21.53
C ARG A 264 10.21 7.15 -21.82
N ARG A 265 9.05 7.81 -21.81
CA ARG A 265 8.96 9.27 -21.97
C ARG A 265 9.63 10.01 -20.82
N HIS A 266 9.47 9.53 -19.60
CA HIS A 266 10.14 10.10 -18.42
C HIS A 266 11.67 10.02 -18.59
N TYR A 267 12.23 8.87 -18.98
CA TYR A 267 13.67 8.74 -19.23
C TYR A 267 14.17 9.54 -20.44
N ALA A 268 13.34 9.73 -21.47
CA ALA A 268 13.68 10.53 -22.64
C ALA A 268 13.69 12.04 -22.35
N LEU A 269 12.77 12.51 -21.50
CA LEU A 269 12.72 13.90 -21.02
C LEU A 269 13.78 14.18 -19.96
N ALA A 270 14.11 13.20 -19.13
CA ALA A 270 15.20 13.25 -18.16
C ALA A 270 16.57 12.98 -18.80
N GLY A 271 16.82 13.51 -20.01
CA GLY A 271 18.09 13.39 -20.74
C GLY A 271 19.32 13.71 -19.87
N PRO A 272 20.54 13.34 -20.31
CA PRO A 272 21.72 13.29 -19.44
C PRO A 272 22.09 14.70 -18.93
N CYS A 273 21.59 15.05 -17.75
CA CYS A 273 22.03 16.24 -17.03
C CYS A 273 23.32 15.90 -16.27
N GLY A 274 24.44 16.37 -16.82
CA GLY A 274 25.70 16.49 -16.12
C GLY A 274 26.93 16.38 -16.99
N GLU A 275 27.08 17.23 -18.03
CA GLU A 275 28.43 17.60 -18.47
C GLU A 275 29.00 18.61 -17.46
N PRO A 276 30.19 18.35 -16.86
CA PRO A 276 30.98 19.42 -16.27
C PRO A 276 31.81 20.08 -17.38
N GLU A 277 31.53 21.35 -17.68
CA GLU A 277 32.42 22.17 -18.50
C GLU A 277 33.71 22.53 -17.72
N ASP A 278 34.82 22.41 -18.45
CA ASP A 278 36.17 22.93 -18.24
C ASP A 278 37.07 22.35 -17.13
N ALA A 279 37.83 21.30 -17.50
CA ALA A 279 39.27 21.25 -17.22
C ALA A 279 40.03 20.33 -18.22
N GLU A 280 40.83 20.96 -19.07
CA GLU A 280 42.06 20.46 -19.71
C GLU A 280 41.99 19.25 -20.66
N ALA A 281 42.24 19.53 -21.95
CA ALA A 281 42.48 18.56 -23.00
C ALA A 281 43.65 17.60 -22.69
N ARG A 282 43.39 16.29 -22.63
CA ARG A 282 44.37 15.23 -22.93
C ARG A 282 43.72 14.09 -23.72
N PRO A 283 44.32 13.63 -24.84
CA PRO A 283 43.74 12.57 -25.66
C PRO A 283 43.88 11.21 -24.97
N VAL A 284 42.75 10.48 -24.86
CA VAL A 284 42.69 9.12 -24.30
C VAL A 284 43.07 8.11 -25.39
N PRO A 285 43.99 7.15 -25.16
CA PRO A 285 44.40 6.19 -26.18
C PRO A 285 43.35 5.08 -26.39
N ALA A 286 43.21 4.64 -27.63
CA ALA A 286 42.29 3.57 -28.04
C ALA A 286 42.62 2.21 -27.37
N PRO A 287 41.61 1.37 -27.08
CA PRO A 287 41.83 0.07 -26.44
C PRO A 287 42.50 -0.93 -27.40
N ALA A 288 43.56 -1.58 -26.90
CA ALA A 288 44.33 -2.60 -27.63
C ALA A 288 43.53 -3.91 -27.84
N PRO A 289 43.75 -4.63 -28.95
CA PRO A 289 43.04 -5.87 -29.25
C PRO A 289 43.52 -7.05 -28.38
N ALA A 290 42.58 -7.89 -27.96
CA ALA A 290 42.80 -9.05 -27.10
C ALA A 290 43.78 -10.09 -27.70
N PRO A 291 44.63 -10.74 -26.87
CA PRO A 291 45.55 -11.76 -27.36
C PRO A 291 44.83 -13.09 -27.64
N ARG A 292 45.27 -13.73 -28.74
CA ARG A 292 44.73 -15.00 -29.27
C ARG A 292 44.99 -16.18 -28.32
N ARG A 293 44.01 -17.10 -28.28
CA ARG A 293 44.02 -18.38 -27.56
C ARG A 293 45.28 -19.21 -27.87
N GLY A 294 46.06 -19.50 -26.83
CA GLY A 294 47.10 -20.52 -26.82
C GLY A 294 46.54 -21.88 -26.36
N ILE A 295 46.82 -22.91 -27.14
CA ILE A 295 46.48 -24.32 -26.91
C ILE A 295 47.27 -24.84 -25.69
N LEU A 296 46.58 -25.32 -24.66
CA LEU A 296 47.20 -26.09 -23.57
C LEU A 296 46.53 -27.47 -23.44
N LYS A 297 47.40 -28.47 -23.42
CA LYS A 297 47.18 -29.91 -23.63
C LYS A 297 46.43 -30.56 -22.45
N LYS A 298 45.66 -31.61 -22.75
CA LYS A 298 44.98 -32.51 -21.78
C LYS A 298 45.99 -33.14 -20.79
N PRO A 299 45.63 -33.28 -19.50
CA PRO A 299 46.42 -34.05 -18.53
C PRO A 299 46.14 -35.57 -18.61
N PRO A 300 47.12 -36.44 -18.29
CA PRO A 300 46.99 -37.90 -18.40
C PRO A 300 46.31 -38.55 -17.19
N LEU A 301 45.67 -39.70 -17.47
CA LEU A 301 44.93 -40.58 -16.55
C LEU A 301 45.86 -41.31 -15.57
N ALA A 302 45.46 -41.40 -14.30
CA ALA A 302 46.11 -42.19 -13.27
C ALA A 302 45.86 -43.70 -13.47
N GLN A 303 46.91 -44.51 -13.43
CA GLN A 303 46.83 -45.97 -13.30
C GLN A 303 47.10 -46.38 -11.85
N LYS A 304 46.28 -47.29 -11.33
CA LYS A 304 46.41 -47.93 -10.01
C LYS A 304 47.48 -49.02 -10.05
N PRO A 305 48.16 -49.31 -8.92
CA PRO A 305 48.51 -50.67 -8.56
C PRO A 305 47.32 -51.45 -7.97
#